data_AF-A0A0B1TF94-F1
#
_entry.id   AF-A0A0B1TF94-F1
#
_cell.length_a   1.000
_cell.length_b   1.000
_cell.length_c   1.000
_cell.angle_alpha   90.00
_cell.angle_beta   90.00
_cell.angle_gamma   90.00
#
_symmetry.space_group_name_H-M   'P 1'
#
loop_
_entity.id
_entity.type
_entity.pdbx_description
1 polymer ?
#
loop_
_entity_poly.entity_id
_entity_poly.type
_entity_poly.pdbx_seq_one_letter_code
_entity_poly.pdbx_strand_id
1 'polypeptide(L)'
;MVIHFAAITHVDESYTDRVGTIQDNVISTTTLLESIMNRNYKGVKRLVHISTDEVYGDSFDDSTPKTEDSLPNPTNPYAASKAACEMIIRSYWHSYKLPYVMVRMNNVYGPRQAGTKLIPKFTKLALEGKPYPLMGDGLHTREASPPSFVPIPDRPYHDRRYYIDFSKIKKAMGWQCTTPFDEGLMKTIDYYVKNSKHEMVTSRLHG
;
A
#
# COMPACT_ATOMS: atom_id res chain seq x y z
N MET A 1 -5.89 -0.42 22.76
CA MET A 1 -5.88 -1.02 21.41
C MET A 1 -4.70 -0.43 20.67
N VAL A 2 -3.93 -1.24 19.95
CA VAL A 2 -2.81 -0.78 19.10
C VAL A 2 -3.22 -0.96 17.65
N ILE A 3 -3.02 0.06 16.81
CA ILE A 3 -3.21 -0.06 15.36
C ILE A 3 -1.86 0.22 14.70
N HIS A 4 -1.28 -0.81 14.08
CA HIS A 4 0.07 -0.80 13.54
C HIS A 4 0.05 -0.62 12.03
N PHE A 5 0.28 0.61 11.57
CA PHE A 5 0.45 0.99 10.16
C PHE A 5 1.92 1.14 9.74
N ALA A 6 2.85 1.25 10.69
CA ALA A 6 4.23 1.62 10.39
C ALA A 6 4.94 0.49 9.64
N ALA A 7 5.47 0.83 8.47
CA ALA A 7 6.26 -0.05 7.62
C ALA A 7 6.96 0.81 6.54
N ILE A 8 8.07 0.32 6.00
CA ILE A 8 8.49 0.68 4.64
C ILE A 8 7.40 0.17 3.69
N THR A 9 6.91 1.02 2.80
CA THR A 9 5.74 0.74 1.93
C THR A 9 6.04 0.84 0.43
N HIS A 10 7.29 1.10 0.05
CA HIS A 10 7.70 1.21 -1.34
C HIS A 10 8.40 -0.05 -1.82
N VAL A 11 7.80 -0.73 -2.79
CA VAL A 11 8.38 -1.93 -3.43
C VAL A 11 9.75 -1.61 -4.02
N ASP A 12 9.91 -0.49 -4.73
CA ASP A 12 11.19 -0.08 -5.34
C ASP A 12 12.31 0.07 -4.29
N GLU A 13 11.98 0.72 -3.17
CA GLU A 13 12.91 0.93 -2.04
C GLU A 13 13.35 -0.40 -1.43
N SER A 14 12.45 -1.38 -1.40
CA SER A 14 12.76 -2.71 -0.89
C SER A 14 13.74 -3.51 -1.75
N TYR A 15 13.83 -3.22 -3.05
CA TYR A 15 14.86 -3.83 -3.91
C TYR A 15 16.22 -3.18 -3.70
N THR A 16 16.26 -1.88 -3.40
CA THR A 16 17.52 -1.17 -3.13
C THR A 16 18.06 -1.48 -1.74
N ASP A 17 17.20 -1.55 -0.72
CA ASP A 17 17.59 -1.85 0.66
C ASP A 17 16.74 -2.98 1.27
N ARG A 18 17.11 -4.20 0.91
CA ARG A 18 16.45 -5.42 1.40
C ARG A 18 16.64 -5.62 2.90
N VAL A 19 17.84 -5.30 3.41
CA VAL A 19 18.17 -5.49 4.82
C VAL A 19 17.44 -4.47 5.67
N GLY A 20 17.45 -3.19 5.28
CA GLY A 20 16.65 -2.15 5.92
C GLY A 20 15.16 -2.45 5.88
N THR A 21 14.64 -3.02 4.79
CA THR A 21 13.24 -3.48 4.73
C THR A 21 12.91 -4.52 5.80
N ILE A 22 13.78 -5.51 6.01
CA ILE A 22 13.59 -6.51 7.07
C ILE A 22 13.73 -5.87 8.45
N GLN A 23 14.71 -4.99 8.64
CA GLN A 23 14.92 -4.27 9.90
C GLN A 23 13.68 -3.45 10.27
N ASP A 24 13.19 -2.63 9.35
CA ASP A 24 12.11 -1.68 9.63
C ASP A 24 10.77 -2.37 9.72
N ASN A 25 10.49 -3.39 8.89
CA ASN A 25 9.21 -4.07 8.95
C ASN A 25 9.21 -5.18 10.00
N VAL A 26 10.13 -6.14 9.89
CA VAL A 26 10.10 -7.39 10.67
C VAL A 26 10.64 -7.15 12.08
N ILE A 27 11.84 -6.56 12.20
CA ILE A 27 12.45 -6.36 13.52
C ILE A 27 11.61 -5.37 14.33
N SER A 28 11.22 -4.23 13.76
CA SER A 28 10.40 -3.24 14.49
C SER A 28 9.02 -3.78 14.89
N THR A 29 8.38 -4.59 14.05
CA THR A 29 7.13 -5.27 14.43
C THR A 29 7.36 -6.23 15.59
N THR A 30 8.45 -7.00 15.56
CA THR A 30 8.81 -7.91 16.65
C THR A 30 9.11 -7.13 17.94
N THR A 31 9.83 -6.02 17.86
CA THR A 31 10.10 -5.13 18.99
C THR A 31 8.81 -4.54 19.58
N LEU A 32 7.85 -4.16 18.74
CA LEU A 32 6.53 -3.71 19.20
C LEU A 32 5.81 -4.83 19.96
N LEU A 33 5.81 -6.05 19.43
CA LEU A 33 5.20 -7.20 20.09
C LEU A 33 5.86 -7.49 21.43
N GLU A 34 7.20 -7.54 21.48
CA GLU A 34 7.97 -7.67 22.72
C GLU A 34 7.65 -6.56 23.72
N SER A 35 7.47 -5.32 23.25
CA SER A 35 7.08 -4.20 24.12
C SER A 35 5.67 -4.37 24.71
N ILE A 36 4.74 -4.95 23.94
CA ILE A 36 3.41 -5.29 24.42
C ILE A 36 3.50 -6.42 25.46
N MET A 37 4.30 -7.45 25.19
CA MET A 37 4.46 -8.62 26.05
C MET A 37 5.17 -8.30 27.37
N ASN A 38 6.36 -7.68 27.31
CA ASN A 38 7.24 -7.47 28.46
C ASN A 38 6.69 -6.46 29.47
N ARG A 39 5.84 -5.52 29.04
CA ARG A 39 5.33 -4.47 29.94
C ARG A 39 4.07 -4.85 30.69
N ASN A 40 3.56 -6.07 30.53
CA ASN A 40 2.29 -6.47 31.15
C ASN A 40 1.25 -5.36 30.92
N TYR A 41 1.16 -4.83 29.68
CA TYR A 41 0.25 -3.74 29.34
C TYR A 41 -1.19 -4.27 29.52
N LYS A 42 -1.68 -4.26 30.77
CA LYS A 42 -2.98 -4.76 31.22
C LYS A 42 -4.17 -4.15 30.47
N GLY A 43 -3.93 -3.22 29.55
CA GLY A 43 -4.93 -2.55 28.72
C GLY A 43 -4.86 -2.83 27.20
N VAL A 44 -3.86 -3.53 26.66
CA VAL A 44 -3.86 -3.83 25.21
C VAL A 44 -4.81 -5.00 24.94
N LYS A 45 -6.08 -4.65 24.72
CA LYS A 45 -7.14 -5.62 24.43
C LYS A 45 -7.04 -6.27 23.04
N ARG A 46 -6.34 -5.62 22.11
CA ARG A 46 -6.26 -6.01 20.71
C ARG A 46 -5.15 -5.26 19.98
N LEU A 47 -4.40 -5.98 19.15
CA LEU A 47 -3.54 -5.46 18.08
C LEU A 47 -4.30 -5.51 16.75
N VAL A 48 -4.39 -4.39 16.03
CA VAL A 48 -4.83 -4.37 14.64
C VAL A 48 -3.59 -4.13 13.79
N HIS A 49 -3.21 -5.11 12.97
CA HIS A 49 -2.05 -4.97 12.10
C HIS A 49 -2.48 -4.84 10.65
N ILE A 50 -1.92 -3.83 10.00
CA ILE A 50 -2.22 -3.47 8.63
C ILE A 50 -1.16 -4.08 7.72
N SER A 51 -1.61 -5.03 6.91
CA SER A 51 -0.85 -5.73 5.89
C SER A 51 -1.36 -5.35 4.50
N THR A 52 -1.00 -6.11 3.48
CA THR A 52 -1.21 -5.80 2.06
C THR A 52 -1.75 -7.02 1.28
N ASP A 53 -2.40 -6.84 0.12
CA ASP A 53 -2.67 -7.93 -0.84
C ASP A 53 -1.39 -8.60 -1.31
N GLU A 54 -0.30 -7.84 -1.43
CA GLU A 54 0.93 -8.33 -2.06
C GLU A 54 1.50 -9.59 -1.39
N VAL A 55 1.10 -9.87 -0.14
CA VAL A 55 1.46 -11.12 0.56
C VAL A 55 0.96 -12.35 -0.18
N TYR A 56 -0.09 -12.25 -1.01
CA TYR A 56 -0.61 -13.35 -1.82
C TYR A 56 0.10 -13.50 -3.19
N GLY A 57 0.88 -12.51 -3.62
CA GLY A 57 1.58 -12.49 -4.91
C GLY A 57 0.69 -12.27 -6.14
N ASP A 58 1.29 -12.44 -7.34
CA ASP A 58 0.63 -12.26 -8.63
C ASP A 58 -0.56 -13.21 -8.83
N SER A 59 -1.64 -12.69 -9.39
CA SER A 59 -2.86 -13.40 -9.76
C SER A 59 -3.20 -13.22 -11.26
N PHE A 60 -2.19 -12.91 -12.10
CA PHE A 60 -2.43 -12.71 -13.53
C PHE A 60 -3.01 -13.95 -14.22
N ASP A 61 -2.40 -15.11 -13.98
CA ASP A 61 -2.81 -16.40 -14.54
C ASP A 61 -3.79 -17.16 -13.62
N ASP A 62 -4.25 -16.53 -12.54
CA ASP A 62 -5.19 -17.11 -11.56
C ASP A 62 -6.44 -16.23 -11.43
N SER A 63 -7.57 -16.73 -11.94
CA SER A 63 -8.86 -16.06 -11.82
C SER A 63 -9.53 -16.24 -10.46
N THR A 64 -8.91 -16.96 -9.52
CA THR A 64 -9.45 -17.22 -8.19
C THR A 64 -9.17 -16.02 -7.28
N PRO A 65 -10.20 -15.36 -6.72
CA PRO A 65 -9.97 -14.30 -5.76
C PRO A 65 -9.34 -14.88 -4.48
N LYS A 66 -8.32 -14.18 -3.97
CA LYS A 66 -7.61 -14.56 -2.75
C LYS A 66 -8.47 -14.23 -1.54
N THR A 67 -8.62 -15.21 -0.65
CA THR A 67 -9.34 -15.12 0.62
C THR A 67 -8.34 -15.15 1.77
N GLU A 68 -8.79 -14.92 3.01
CA GLU A 68 -7.89 -14.96 4.16
C GLU A 68 -7.23 -16.33 4.41
N ASP A 69 -7.81 -17.40 3.84
CA ASP A 69 -7.31 -18.77 3.90
C ASP A 69 -6.34 -19.11 2.75
N SER A 70 -6.20 -18.22 1.76
CA SER A 70 -5.21 -18.38 0.69
C SER A 70 -3.79 -18.32 1.25
N LEU A 71 -2.91 -19.19 0.72
CA LEU A 71 -1.51 -19.24 1.12
C LEU A 71 -0.78 -17.96 0.68
N PRO A 72 0.02 -17.34 1.56
CA PRO A 72 0.92 -16.26 1.15
C PRO A 72 1.96 -16.77 0.15
N ASN A 73 2.17 -16.00 -0.92
CA ASN A 73 3.15 -16.27 -1.97
C ASN A 73 3.83 -14.95 -2.42
N PRO A 74 4.53 -14.24 -1.53
CA PRO A 74 5.10 -12.93 -1.84
C PRO A 74 6.21 -13.05 -2.90
N THR A 75 6.20 -12.14 -3.88
CA THR A 75 7.12 -12.14 -5.03
C THR A 75 8.21 -11.06 -4.95
N ASN A 76 8.12 -10.16 -3.96
CA ASN A 76 9.06 -9.06 -3.76
C ASN A 76 9.48 -8.89 -2.28
N PRO A 77 10.63 -8.23 -1.99
CA PRO A 77 11.15 -8.12 -0.61
C PRO A 77 10.20 -7.40 0.36
N TYR A 78 9.48 -6.37 -0.10
CA TYR A 78 8.46 -5.70 0.70
C TYR A 78 7.33 -6.66 1.08
N ALA A 79 6.71 -7.32 0.11
CA ALA A 79 5.65 -8.31 0.34
C ALA A 79 6.11 -9.44 1.27
N ALA A 80 7.34 -9.94 1.07
CA ALA A 80 7.93 -10.98 1.92
C ALA A 80 8.09 -10.50 3.37
N SER A 81 8.55 -9.26 3.58
CA SER A 81 8.66 -8.68 4.92
C SER A 81 7.30 -8.53 5.61
N LYS A 82 6.24 -8.18 4.86
CA LYS A 82 4.87 -8.08 5.37
C LYS A 82 4.32 -9.46 5.72
N ALA A 83 4.50 -10.45 4.85
CA ALA A 83 4.12 -11.84 5.11
C ALA A 83 4.84 -12.40 6.36
N ALA A 84 6.12 -12.09 6.54
CA ALA A 84 6.88 -12.46 7.74
C ALA A 84 6.26 -11.85 9.01
N CYS A 85 5.87 -10.57 8.97
CA CYS A 85 5.16 -9.93 10.09
C CYS A 85 3.86 -10.65 10.44
N GLU A 86 3.07 -11.10 9.44
CA GLU A 86 1.84 -11.85 9.69
C GLU A 86 2.10 -13.16 10.43
N MET A 87 3.13 -13.90 10.01
CA MET A 87 3.51 -15.17 10.62
C MET A 87 4.01 -14.99 12.06
N ILE A 88 4.80 -13.93 12.31
CA ILE A 88 5.26 -13.58 13.66
C ILE A 88 4.06 -13.21 14.54
N ILE A 89 3.18 -12.31 14.10
CA ILE A 89 2.00 -11.92 14.89
C ILE A 89 1.12 -13.15 15.22
N ARG A 90 0.93 -14.03 14.23
CA ARG A 90 0.21 -15.29 14.43
C ARG A 90 0.89 -16.18 15.47
N SER A 91 2.22 -16.27 15.48
CA SER A 91 2.95 -17.05 16.49
C SER A 91 2.75 -16.47 17.90
N TYR A 92 2.70 -15.14 18.04
CA TYR A 92 2.44 -14.49 19.33
C TYR A 92 1.02 -14.75 19.86
N TRP A 93 0.03 -14.85 18.98
CA TRP A 93 -1.29 -15.34 19.38
C TRP A 93 -1.24 -16.80 19.84
N HIS A 94 -0.60 -17.69 19.08
CA HIS A 94 -0.55 -19.10 19.45
C HIS A 94 0.15 -19.32 20.80
N SER A 95 1.33 -18.71 20.98
CA SER A 95 2.19 -18.89 22.14
C SER A 95 1.75 -18.08 23.36
N TYR A 96 1.28 -16.85 23.16
CA TYR A 96 1.05 -15.89 24.26
C TYR A 96 -0.36 -15.33 24.33
N LYS A 97 -1.26 -15.77 23.44
CA LYS A 97 -2.68 -15.35 23.39
C LYS A 97 -2.88 -13.84 23.21
N LEU A 98 -1.93 -13.15 22.57
CA LEU A 98 -2.07 -11.75 22.21
C LEU A 98 -3.20 -11.57 21.17
N PRO A 99 -4.36 -10.98 21.52
CA PRO A 99 -5.47 -10.89 20.58
C PRO A 99 -5.12 -9.95 19.43
N TYR A 100 -5.35 -10.38 18.20
CA TYR A 100 -5.06 -9.57 17.02
C TYR A 100 -6.18 -9.60 15.97
N VAL A 101 -6.16 -8.60 15.09
CA VAL A 101 -6.92 -8.54 13.84
C VAL A 101 -5.93 -8.23 12.73
N MET A 102 -5.96 -9.05 11.69
CA MET A 102 -5.20 -8.83 10.46
C MET A 102 -6.09 -8.14 9.45
N VAL A 103 -5.59 -7.05 8.85
CA VAL A 103 -6.26 -6.39 7.72
C VAL A 103 -5.29 -6.40 6.55
N ARG A 104 -5.62 -7.14 5.49
CA ARG A 104 -4.92 -7.09 4.20
C ARG A 104 -5.74 -6.20 3.28
N MET A 105 -5.15 -5.13 2.78
CA MET A 105 -5.83 -4.14 1.94
C MET A 105 -5.12 -3.99 0.61
N ASN A 106 -5.88 -3.67 -0.43
CA ASN A 106 -5.33 -3.28 -1.72
C ASN A 106 -4.64 -1.91 -1.64
N ASN A 107 -4.00 -1.52 -2.74
CA ASN A 107 -3.48 -0.18 -2.95
C ASN A 107 -4.49 0.91 -2.55
N VAL A 108 -4.13 1.64 -1.49
CA VAL A 108 -4.87 2.80 -1.01
C VAL A 108 -4.44 4.03 -1.79
N TYR A 109 -5.40 4.90 -2.11
CA TYR A 109 -5.13 6.20 -2.70
C TYR A 109 -6.03 7.28 -2.08
N GLY A 110 -5.60 8.53 -2.18
CA GLY A 110 -6.35 9.66 -1.62
C GLY A 110 -5.47 10.82 -1.17
N PRO A 111 -6.07 11.81 -0.48
CA PRO A 111 -5.36 12.92 0.14
C PRO A 111 -4.20 12.49 1.02
N ARG A 112 -3.09 13.23 0.97
CA ARG A 112 -1.86 13.03 1.77
C ARG A 112 -1.04 11.76 1.43
N GLN A 113 -1.33 11.10 0.32
CA GLN A 113 -0.44 10.06 -0.21
C GLN A 113 0.93 10.66 -0.61
N ALA A 114 2.01 9.89 -0.40
CA ALA A 114 3.35 10.32 -0.79
C ALA A 114 3.44 10.63 -2.29
N GLY A 115 4.12 11.73 -2.64
CA GLY A 115 4.23 12.21 -4.03
C GLY A 115 4.92 11.25 -5.00
N THR A 116 5.60 10.24 -4.49
CA THR A 116 6.25 9.16 -5.25
C THR A 116 5.28 8.09 -5.74
N LYS A 117 4.06 8.01 -5.19
CA LYS A 117 3.00 7.06 -5.63
C LYS A 117 2.35 7.55 -6.93
N LEU A 118 1.71 6.62 -7.66
CA LEU A 118 1.27 6.83 -9.04
C LEU A 118 0.36 8.06 -9.21
N ILE A 119 -0.78 8.10 -8.52
CA ILE A 119 -1.79 9.17 -8.66
C ILE A 119 -1.23 10.56 -8.34
N PRO A 120 -0.57 10.81 -7.18
CA PRO A 120 -0.01 12.12 -6.91
C PRO A 120 1.13 12.50 -7.87
N LYS A 121 1.99 11.55 -8.26
CA LYS A 121 3.06 11.79 -9.24
C LYS A 121 2.49 12.23 -10.58
N PHE A 122 1.48 11.52 -11.09
CA PHE A 122 0.86 11.82 -12.37
C PHE A 122 0.08 13.13 -12.32
N THR A 123 -0.61 13.41 -11.22
CA THR A 123 -1.29 14.70 -11.02
C THR A 123 -0.30 15.87 -11.09
N LYS A 124 0.87 15.72 -10.44
CA LYS A 124 1.93 16.73 -10.49
C LYS A 124 2.49 16.91 -11.90
N LEU A 125 2.81 15.82 -12.61
CA LEU A 125 3.33 15.88 -13.98
C LEU A 125 2.33 16.54 -14.94
N ALA A 126 1.03 16.25 -14.77
CA ALA A 126 -0.04 16.88 -15.54
C ALA A 126 -0.06 18.40 -15.35
N LEU A 127 0.02 18.86 -14.11
CA LEU A 127 0.04 20.29 -13.76
C LEU A 127 1.28 21.01 -14.30
N GLU A 128 2.41 20.31 -14.40
CA GLU A 128 3.67 20.84 -14.91
C GLU A 128 3.80 20.72 -16.45
N GLY A 129 2.82 20.10 -17.13
CA GLY A 129 2.90 19.84 -18.58
C GLY A 129 4.04 18.89 -18.95
N LYS A 130 4.49 18.03 -18.03
CA LYS A 130 5.61 17.10 -18.23
C LYS A 130 5.13 15.73 -18.73
N PRO A 131 6.00 14.99 -19.45
CA PRO A 131 5.68 13.64 -19.88
C PRO A 131 5.44 12.69 -18.70
N TYR A 132 4.56 11.71 -18.91
CA TYR A 132 4.21 10.69 -17.94
C TYR A 132 5.12 9.46 -18.11
N PRO A 133 5.92 9.09 -17.10
CA PRO A 133 6.67 7.85 -17.14
C PRO A 133 5.69 6.68 -16.94
N LEU A 134 5.51 5.86 -17.97
CA LEU A 134 4.67 4.66 -17.90
C LEU A 134 5.55 3.41 -17.91
N MET A 135 5.36 2.52 -16.93
CA MET A 135 5.98 1.20 -16.94
C MET A 135 5.32 0.37 -18.06
N GLY A 136 6.11 -0.16 -18.99
CA GLY A 136 5.58 -0.86 -20.17
C GLY A 136 5.41 0.03 -21.42
N ASP A 137 4.53 -0.38 -22.35
CA ASP A 137 4.52 0.11 -23.74
C ASP A 137 3.74 1.43 -23.99
N GLY A 138 2.88 1.88 -23.08
CA GLY A 138 2.24 3.20 -23.19
C GLY A 138 1.15 3.33 -24.27
N LEU A 139 0.69 2.24 -24.86
CA LEU A 139 -0.10 2.27 -26.11
C LEU A 139 -1.62 2.40 -25.89
N HIS A 140 -2.09 3.45 -25.21
CA HIS A 140 -3.53 3.72 -25.08
C HIS A 140 -3.84 5.17 -25.46
N THR A 141 -4.39 5.40 -26.67
CA THR A 141 -4.69 6.73 -27.22
C THR A 141 -6.20 7.04 -27.25
N ARG A 142 -6.57 8.27 -26.89
CA ARG A 142 -7.81 8.97 -27.32
C ARG A 142 -7.55 10.47 -27.45
N GLU A 143 -8.24 11.11 -28.40
CA GLU A 143 -7.97 12.46 -28.93
C GLU A 143 -8.30 13.62 -27.97
N ALA A 144 -7.25 14.27 -27.49
CA ALA A 144 -7.04 15.71 -27.27
C ALA A 144 -5.55 15.82 -26.92
N SER A 145 -4.76 16.66 -27.61
CA SER A 145 -3.28 16.73 -27.57
C SER A 145 -2.64 15.72 -26.60
N PRO A 146 -2.35 14.49 -27.07
CA PRO A 146 -2.27 13.34 -26.18
C PRO A 146 -1.19 13.57 -25.11
N PRO A 147 -1.45 13.20 -23.85
CA PRO A 147 -0.40 13.17 -22.84
C PRO A 147 0.80 12.41 -23.40
N SER A 148 1.99 13.04 -23.36
CA SER A 148 3.22 12.40 -23.83
C SER A 148 3.61 11.33 -22.81
N PHE A 149 3.59 10.07 -23.21
CA PHE A 149 4.08 8.96 -22.39
C PHE A 149 5.53 8.66 -22.74
N VAL A 150 6.35 8.41 -21.71
CA VAL A 150 7.72 7.93 -21.88
C VAL A 150 7.75 6.50 -21.32
N PRO A 151 7.97 5.48 -22.18
CA PRO A 151 8.19 4.12 -21.72
C PRO A 151 9.40 4.09 -20.80
N ILE A 152 9.25 3.46 -19.63
CA ILE A 152 10.36 3.15 -18.74
C ILE A 152 10.44 1.63 -18.54
N PRO A 153 11.65 1.08 -18.33
CA PRO A 153 11.81 -0.35 -18.08
C PRO A 153 10.87 -0.82 -16.97
N ASP A 154 10.20 -1.95 -17.19
CA ASP A 154 9.33 -2.53 -16.18
C ASP A 154 10.11 -2.92 -14.93
N ARG A 155 9.42 -3.00 -13.78
CA ARG A 155 10.05 -3.42 -12.53
C ARG A 155 10.44 -4.89 -12.64
N PRO A 156 11.67 -5.26 -12.20
CA PRO A 156 11.99 -6.66 -11.99
C PRO A 156 10.95 -7.30 -11.07
N TYR A 157 10.36 -8.42 -11.50
CA TYR A 157 9.37 -9.19 -10.72
C TYR A 157 8.08 -8.42 -10.39
N HIS A 158 7.60 -7.57 -11.32
CA HIS A 158 6.33 -6.87 -11.17
C HIS A 158 5.14 -7.84 -11.14
N ASP A 159 4.39 -7.86 -10.03
CA ASP A 159 3.07 -8.50 -10.03
C ASP A 159 2.12 -7.70 -10.91
N ARG A 160 1.41 -8.38 -11.81
CA ARG A 160 0.55 -7.74 -12.82
C ARG A 160 -0.87 -7.54 -12.31
N ARG A 161 -1.33 -8.40 -11.39
CA ARG A 161 -2.69 -8.33 -10.86
C ARG A 161 -2.77 -8.84 -9.43
N TYR A 162 -3.44 -8.05 -8.59
CA TYR A 162 -3.93 -8.51 -7.29
C TYR A 162 -5.46 -8.65 -7.32
N TYR A 163 -5.98 -9.73 -6.73
CA TYR A 163 -7.41 -10.00 -6.70
C TYR A 163 -7.84 -10.54 -5.34
N ILE A 164 -8.29 -9.67 -4.43
CA ILE A 164 -8.81 -10.04 -3.10
C ILE A 164 -10.35 -10.19 -3.12
N ASP A 165 -10.87 -11.17 -2.37
CA ASP A 165 -12.28 -11.25 -1.96
C ASP A 165 -12.56 -10.44 -0.67
N PHE A 166 -13.55 -9.54 -0.73
CA PHE A 166 -14.02 -8.75 0.42
C PHE A 166 -15.29 -9.31 1.09
N SER A 167 -15.76 -10.48 0.68
CA SER A 167 -17.01 -11.08 1.15
C SER A 167 -17.06 -11.28 2.67
N LYS A 168 -15.92 -11.63 3.29
CA LYS A 168 -15.82 -11.85 4.74
C LYS A 168 -16.10 -10.58 5.54
N ILE A 169 -15.43 -9.47 5.21
CA ILE A 169 -15.62 -8.20 5.95
C ILE A 169 -17.03 -7.63 5.70
N LYS A 170 -17.57 -7.81 4.49
CA LYS A 170 -18.96 -7.44 4.18
C LYS A 170 -19.95 -8.22 5.02
N LYS A 171 -19.80 -9.54 5.12
CA LYS A 171 -20.67 -10.42 5.91
C LYS A 171 -20.54 -10.17 7.41
N ALA A 172 -19.32 -9.97 7.91
CA ALA A 172 -19.05 -9.85 9.34
C ALA A 172 -19.38 -8.45 9.90
N MET A 173 -19.17 -7.39 9.11
CA MET A 173 -19.22 -6.01 9.58
C MET A 173 -20.14 -5.10 8.77
N GLY A 174 -20.78 -5.61 7.70
CA GLY A 174 -21.57 -4.79 6.77
C GLY A 174 -20.72 -3.81 5.95
N TRP A 175 -19.39 -3.97 5.95
CA TRP A 175 -18.50 -3.05 5.26
C TRP A 175 -18.63 -3.18 3.74
N GLN A 176 -18.66 -2.04 3.07
CA GLN A 176 -18.55 -1.94 1.62
C GLN A 176 -17.92 -0.60 1.25
N CYS A 177 -17.24 -0.54 0.10
CA CYS A 177 -16.75 0.72 -0.41
C CYS A 177 -17.95 1.64 -0.71
N THR A 178 -17.96 2.83 -0.12
CA THR A 178 -19.03 3.83 -0.31
C THR A 178 -18.69 4.86 -1.38
N THR A 179 -17.43 4.90 -1.82
CA THR A 179 -16.94 5.86 -2.83
C THR A 179 -16.58 5.09 -4.10
N PRO A 180 -17.32 5.28 -5.21
CA PRO A 180 -16.95 4.76 -6.51
C PRO A 180 -15.54 5.20 -6.94
N PHE A 181 -14.87 4.38 -7.74
CA PHE A 181 -13.48 4.65 -8.15
C PHE A 181 -13.31 6.02 -8.82
N ASP A 182 -14.15 6.34 -9.82
CA ASP A 182 -14.05 7.60 -10.55
C ASP A 182 -14.26 8.82 -9.63
N GLU A 183 -15.22 8.72 -8.71
CA GLU A 183 -15.47 9.77 -7.72
C GLU A 183 -14.27 9.94 -6.78
N GLY A 184 -13.72 8.84 -6.27
CA GLY A 184 -12.54 8.85 -5.41
C GLY A 184 -11.30 9.43 -6.12
N LEU A 185 -11.11 9.04 -7.38
CA LEU A 185 -10.01 9.50 -8.22
C LEU A 185 -10.10 11.02 -8.43
N MET A 186 -11.28 11.52 -8.80
CA MET A 186 -11.51 12.96 -8.99
C MET A 186 -11.27 13.75 -7.71
N LYS A 187 -11.78 13.29 -6.56
CA LYS A 187 -11.51 13.92 -5.25
C LYS A 187 -10.03 13.97 -4.92
N THR A 188 -9.29 12.92 -5.28
CA THR A 188 -7.85 12.83 -5.04
C THR A 188 -7.09 13.82 -5.91
N ILE A 189 -7.40 13.88 -7.22
CA ILE A 189 -6.80 14.84 -8.15
C ILE A 189 -7.10 16.27 -7.67
N ASP A 190 -8.36 16.59 -7.36
CA ASP A 190 -8.77 17.90 -6.86
C ASP A 190 -7.99 18.32 -5.61
N TYR A 191 -7.76 17.40 -4.68
CA TYR A 191 -6.96 17.65 -3.49
C TYR A 191 -5.53 18.08 -3.87
N TYR A 192 -4.86 17.34 -4.75
CA TYR A 192 -3.50 17.69 -5.15
C TYR A 192 -3.46 18.99 -5.95
N VAL A 193 -4.38 19.21 -6.90
CA VAL A 193 -4.48 20.47 -7.66
C VAL A 193 -4.63 21.68 -6.73
N LYS A 194 -5.48 21.58 -5.70
CA LYS A 194 -5.68 22.67 -4.73
C LYS A 194 -4.43 22.92 -3.87
N ASN A 195 -3.76 21.86 -3.40
CA ASN A 195 -2.59 22.00 -2.53
C ASN A 195 -1.31 22.38 -3.29
N SER A 196 -1.13 21.95 -4.55
CA SER A 196 -0.01 22.37 -5.40
C SER A 196 -0.05 23.87 -5.71
N LYS A 197 -1.25 24.46 -5.85
CA LYS A 197 -1.40 25.92 -5.99
C LYS A 197 -0.95 26.66 -4.72
N HIS A 198 -1.13 26.06 -3.53
CA HIS A 198 -0.70 26.67 -2.27
C HIS A 198 0.83 26.71 -2.16
N GLU A 199 1.53 25.63 -2.55
CA GLU A 199 3.01 25.57 -2.57
C GLU A 199 3.65 26.50 -3.62
N MET A 200 2.98 26.72 -4.76
CA MET A 200 3.45 27.69 -5.77
C MET A 200 3.26 29.16 -5.35
N VAL A 201 2.25 29.46 -4.52
CA VAL A 201 2.01 30.83 -4.03
C VAL A 201 2.97 31.18 -2.89
N THR A 202 3.28 30.24 -2.00
CA THR A 202 4.21 30.47 -0.88
C THR A 202 5.66 30.59 -1.34
N SER A 203 6.07 29.88 -2.40
CA SER A 203 7.41 30.00 -2.99
C SER A 203 7.66 31.32 -3.72
N ARG A 204 6.61 31.99 -4.24
CA ARG A 204 6.71 33.32 -4.87
C ARG A 204 6.79 34.49 -3.89
N LEU A 205 6.46 34.27 -2.61
CA LEU A 205 6.50 35.30 -1.57
C LEU A 205 7.84 35.33 -0.81
N HIS A 206 8.74 34.36 -1.08
CA HIS A 206 10.07 34.25 -0.47
C HIS A 206 11.22 34.37 -1.50
N GLY A 207 10.93 34.94 -2.68
CA GLY A 207 11.92 35.21 -3.73
C GLY A 207 12.20 36.70 -3.89
#